data_AF-A0A7C6RJR6-F1
#
_entry.id   AF-A0A7C6RJR6-F1
#
_cell.length_a   1.000
_cell.length_b   1.000
_cell.length_c   1.000
_cell.angle_alpha   90.00
_cell.angle_beta   90.00
_cell.angle_gamma   90.00
#
_symmetry.space_group_name_H-M   'P 1'
#
loop_
_entity.id
_entity.type
_entity.pdbx_description
1 polymer ?
#
loop_
_entity_poly.entity_id
_entity_poly.type
_entity_poly.pdbx_seq_one_letter_code
_entity_poly.pdbx_strand_id
1 'polypeptide(L)'
;VSARPCAVPAPAAVAEPLPPGRGHHHGIFELDETAPRMAHRRFDRQAHPCREGELGIVAGVGKARLRHQSRGFMGHEPHAVDDEMRVRLVRGRGDERQRRVGDVAPPRAVADRPARRLLHLLDEAEKIDQFLRQNDGFLCGEDLAAFHPEWVDPIGVNYRGYDVWEIPPNGQGIVALMALNILKGFEFSEQASVETYHRQIEAIKLAFADGMHMVTERKDMRYTVEAMLSDEYGAERRQLIGEEALLPTPGTPPQGGTVYLATADGEGNMVSYIQSNYQGFGSGVVVPGTGIALQNRGHNFSLDPEHVNALAPGKRTYHTIIPGFLTKGKEAVGPFGVMGGFMQPQGHLQVVMNTIDFGLNPQAALDAPRWQWTRDKVVLVEPGFPDHLAQALARKGHQVQRTLQSGSFGRGEIIWRDSKTGVLVAGTEPRTDGQVAAW
;
A
#
# COMPACT_ATOMS: atom_id res chain seq x y z
N VAL A 1 -20.91 -26.35 -35.46
CA VAL A 1 -19.81 -26.98 -34.71
C VAL A 1 -18.55 -26.18 -34.98
N SER A 2 -18.10 -25.39 -34.00
CA SER A 2 -16.84 -24.63 -34.05
C SER A 2 -16.38 -24.44 -32.60
N ALA A 3 -15.22 -25.00 -32.29
CA ALA A 3 -14.70 -25.18 -30.93
C ALA A 3 -14.12 -23.87 -30.37
N ARG A 4 -14.38 -23.61 -29.08
CA ARG A 4 -13.72 -22.55 -28.30
C ARG A 4 -12.21 -22.87 -28.17
N PRO A 5 -11.30 -21.88 -28.26
CA PRO A 5 -9.90 -22.12 -27.97
C PRO A 5 -9.71 -22.43 -26.47
N CYS A 6 -8.92 -23.47 -26.20
CA CYS A 6 -8.52 -23.90 -24.87
C CYS A 6 -7.70 -22.81 -24.17
N ALA A 7 -8.00 -22.53 -22.90
CA ALA A 7 -7.23 -21.62 -22.06
C ALA A 7 -5.76 -22.09 -21.94
N VAL A 8 -4.82 -21.17 -22.10
CA VAL A 8 -3.40 -21.41 -21.82
C VAL A 8 -3.25 -21.40 -20.29
N PRO A 9 -2.75 -22.49 -19.67
CA PRO A 9 -2.52 -22.50 -18.23
C PRO A 9 -1.40 -21.52 -17.87
N ALA A 10 -1.56 -20.81 -16.75
CA ALA A 10 -0.52 -19.98 -16.17
C ALA A 10 0.73 -20.82 -15.86
N PRO A 11 1.96 -20.29 -16.06
CA PRO A 11 3.16 -21.00 -15.67
C PRO A 11 3.14 -21.29 -14.17
N ALA A 12 3.56 -22.49 -13.77
CA ALA A 12 3.67 -22.87 -12.36
C ALA A 12 4.64 -21.92 -11.64
N ALA A 13 4.19 -21.36 -10.52
CA ALA A 13 5.07 -20.64 -9.61
C ALA A 13 6.10 -21.63 -9.04
N VAL A 14 7.38 -21.41 -9.33
CA VAL A 14 8.47 -22.14 -8.67
C VAL A 14 8.78 -21.38 -7.39
N ALA A 15 8.28 -21.88 -6.27
CA ALA A 15 8.74 -21.46 -4.95
C ALA A 15 9.95 -22.32 -4.58
N GLU A 16 11.14 -21.73 -4.55
CA GLU A 16 12.31 -22.40 -3.98
C GLU A 16 12.35 -22.14 -2.46
N PRO A 17 12.39 -23.18 -1.62
CA PRO A 17 12.58 -23.01 -0.18
C PRO A 17 14.01 -22.56 0.10
N LEU A 18 14.16 -21.46 0.84
CA LEU A 18 15.45 -21.07 1.41
C LEU A 18 15.76 -21.97 2.61
N PRO A 19 16.83 -22.79 2.59
CA PRO A 19 17.21 -23.56 3.75
C PRO A 19 17.72 -22.61 4.85
N PRO A 20 17.26 -22.76 6.10
CA PRO A 20 17.73 -21.94 7.21
C PRO A 20 19.23 -22.20 7.45
N GLY A 21 20.03 -21.13 7.33
CA GLY A 21 21.43 -21.13 7.71
C GLY A 21 21.55 -21.42 9.21
N ARG A 22 22.49 -22.28 9.58
CA ARG A 22 22.72 -22.71 10.97
C ARG A 22 22.90 -21.51 11.91
N GLY A 23 21.94 -21.34 12.81
CA GLY A 23 22.16 -20.85 14.16
C GLY A 23 22.14 -19.34 14.35
N HIS A 24 20.96 -18.73 14.30
CA HIS A 24 20.60 -17.61 15.19
C HIS A 24 19.14 -17.81 15.63
N HIS A 25 18.94 -17.98 16.93
CA HIS A 25 17.63 -18.13 17.57
C HIS A 25 16.89 -16.79 17.61
N HIS A 26 16.48 -16.23 16.48
CA HIS A 26 15.44 -15.20 16.37
C HIS A 26 15.00 -15.18 14.91
N GLY A 27 13.89 -15.84 14.59
CA GLY A 27 13.28 -15.81 13.26
C GLY A 27 12.67 -14.43 13.00
N ILE A 28 13.40 -13.60 12.27
CA ILE A 28 12.95 -12.31 11.75
C ILE A 28 12.97 -12.40 10.23
N PHE A 29 11.92 -11.92 9.58
CA PHE A 29 11.89 -11.68 8.15
C PHE A 29 12.82 -10.50 7.84
N GLU A 30 14.09 -10.79 7.56
CA GLU A 30 15.13 -9.79 7.30
C GLU A 30 14.98 -9.26 5.88
N LEU A 31 14.27 -8.14 5.71
CA LEU A 31 14.52 -7.24 4.57
C LEU A 31 15.74 -6.37 4.95
N ASP A 32 16.90 -7.04 4.94
CA ASP A 32 18.24 -6.61 5.38
C ASP A 32 18.41 -5.13 5.69
N GLU A 33 18.42 -4.85 7.00
CA GLU A 33 19.01 -3.68 7.62
C GLU A 33 20.53 -3.77 7.52
N THR A 34 21.11 -2.92 6.67
CA THR A 34 22.56 -2.79 6.59
C THR A 34 23.18 -2.50 7.95
N ALA A 35 24.04 -3.40 8.43
CA ALA A 35 24.94 -3.14 9.55
C ALA A 35 26.29 -3.89 9.38
N PRO A 36 27.40 -3.43 9.97
CA PRO A 36 28.09 -2.16 9.67
C PRO A 36 29.64 -2.33 9.60
N ARG A 37 30.34 -1.28 9.17
CA ARG A 37 31.77 -0.97 9.43
C ARG A 37 32.79 -2.12 9.32
N MET A 38 33.50 -2.20 8.20
CA MET A 38 34.89 -2.66 8.19
C MET A 38 35.77 -1.78 7.30
N ALA A 39 36.92 -1.42 7.88
CA ALA A 39 37.90 -0.50 7.35
C ALA A 39 38.52 -1.00 6.03
N HIS A 40 38.94 -0.01 5.22
CA HIS A 40 39.94 -0.07 4.16
C HIS A 40 40.58 -1.43 3.87
N ARG A 41 40.43 -1.90 2.63
CA ARG A 41 41.55 -2.26 1.73
C ARG A 41 41.06 -2.42 0.29
N ARG A 42 41.76 -1.76 -0.63
CA ARG A 42 41.63 -1.89 -2.09
C ARG A 42 41.58 -3.37 -2.50
N PHE A 43 40.70 -3.73 -3.43
CA PHE A 43 40.91 -4.90 -4.28
C PHE A 43 40.45 -4.62 -5.72
N ASP A 44 41.41 -4.82 -6.63
CA ASP A 44 41.33 -4.56 -8.06
C ASP A 44 40.35 -5.48 -8.80
N ARG A 45 39.72 -4.91 -9.84
CA ARG A 45 38.96 -5.61 -10.88
C ARG A 45 39.92 -6.34 -11.83
N GLN A 46 39.63 -7.60 -12.17
CA GLN A 46 39.72 -8.17 -13.53
C GLN A 46 39.38 -9.68 -13.55
N ALA A 47 38.39 -10.07 -14.35
CA ALA A 47 38.42 -11.18 -15.34
C ALA A 47 37.01 -11.75 -15.64
N HIS A 48 36.62 -11.59 -16.91
CA HIS A 48 35.48 -12.14 -17.69
C HIS A 48 35.71 -13.63 -18.08
N PRO A 49 34.89 -14.32 -18.94
CA PRO A 49 33.42 -14.42 -19.15
C PRO A 49 32.87 -15.87 -19.44
N CYS A 50 31.53 -15.98 -19.55
CA CYS A 50 30.65 -16.90 -20.35
C CYS A 50 30.55 -18.42 -19.97
N ARG A 51 29.38 -19.09 -20.03
CA ARG A 51 28.18 -18.98 -20.89
C ARG A 51 26.87 -19.30 -20.12
N GLU A 52 25.84 -18.50 -20.35
CA GLU A 52 24.42 -18.79 -20.12
C GLU A 52 23.75 -19.11 -21.48
N GLY A 53 22.71 -19.93 -21.48
CA GLY A 53 21.90 -20.23 -22.67
C GLY A 53 20.81 -19.18 -22.90
N GLU A 54 20.80 -18.57 -24.08
CA GLU A 54 19.87 -17.49 -24.47
C GLU A 54 18.45 -17.98 -24.78
N LEU A 55 17.46 -17.26 -24.26
CA LEU A 55 16.12 -17.16 -24.84
C LEU A 55 16.07 -15.83 -25.61
N GLY A 56 16.33 -15.88 -26.92
CA GLY A 56 16.36 -14.69 -27.77
C GLY A 56 14.95 -14.16 -28.06
N ILE A 57 14.67 -12.92 -27.62
CA ILE A 57 13.51 -12.14 -28.07
C ILE A 57 14.00 -11.26 -29.23
N VAL A 58 13.54 -11.55 -30.45
CA VAL A 58 13.81 -10.70 -31.62
C VAL A 58 12.68 -9.68 -31.73
N ALA A 59 12.96 -8.41 -31.40
CA ALA A 59 12.07 -7.29 -31.68
C ALA A 59 12.41 -6.70 -33.07
N GLY A 60 11.51 -6.83 -34.03
CA GLY A 60 11.65 -6.24 -35.36
C GLY A 60 10.81 -4.98 -35.50
N VAL A 61 11.44 -3.84 -35.82
CA VAL A 61 10.76 -2.58 -36.13
C VAL A 61 10.34 -2.58 -37.60
N GLY A 62 9.03 -2.55 -37.87
CA GLY A 62 8.49 -2.45 -39.23
C GLY A 62 7.51 -1.29 -39.36
N LYS A 63 7.69 -0.43 -40.37
CA LYS A 63 6.72 0.63 -40.73
C LYS A 63 5.63 0.06 -41.64
N ALA A 64 4.37 0.20 -41.23
CA ALA A 64 3.23 0.02 -42.14
C ALA A 64 2.19 1.14 -41.92
N ARG A 65 1.76 1.78 -43.02
CA ARG A 65 0.68 2.79 -43.05
C ARG A 65 -0.68 2.12 -43.22
N LEU A 66 -1.72 2.61 -42.53
CA LEU A 66 -3.14 2.66 -42.99
C LEU A 66 -3.94 3.53 -41.99
N ARG A 67 -4.33 4.75 -42.41
CA ARG A 67 -5.67 5.21 -42.87
C ARG A 67 -6.74 5.33 -41.78
N HIS A 68 -7.04 6.60 -41.47
CA HIS A 68 -8.30 7.20 -40.98
C HIS A 68 -9.01 6.54 -39.78
N GLN A 69 -9.00 7.24 -38.64
CA GLN A 69 -10.21 7.85 -38.08
C GLN A 69 -9.88 8.88 -36.99
N SER A 70 -10.60 9.99 -37.04
CA SER A 70 -10.34 11.26 -36.36
C SER A 70 -11.28 11.44 -35.17
N ARG A 71 -10.73 11.82 -34.01
CA ARG A 71 -11.40 12.66 -33.01
C ARG A 71 -10.38 13.57 -32.36
N GLY A 72 -10.55 14.88 -32.60
CA GLY A 72 -9.64 15.91 -32.15
C GLY A 72 -9.94 16.38 -30.73
N PHE A 73 -8.87 16.64 -30.00
CA PHE A 73 -8.72 17.83 -29.17
C PHE A 73 -7.39 18.44 -29.59
N MET A 74 -7.40 19.67 -30.12
CA MET A 74 -6.21 20.43 -30.46
C MET A 74 -6.25 21.75 -29.69
N GLY A 75 -5.14 22.04 -29.02
CA GLY A 75 -4.87 23.29 -28.32
C GLY A 75 -3.46 23.32 -27.74
N HIS A 76 -2.43 23.12 -28.59
CA HIS A 76 -1.02 23.60 -28.57
C HIS A 76 -0.18 23.46 -27.27
N GLU A 77 1.05 22.92 -27.20
CA GLU A 77 2.09 22.39 -28.12
C GLU A 77 3.15 21.59 -27.27
N PRO A 78 4.19 20.92 -27.80
CA PRO A 78 4.35 19.45 -27.69
C PRO A 78 5.70 18.93 -27.15
N HIS A 79 5.70 17.78 -26.48
CA HIS A 79 6.73 16.73 -26.64
C HIS A 79 6.11 15.37 -26.25
N ALA A 80 5.65 14.64 -27.27
CA ALA A 80 5.14 13.29 -27.15
C ALA A 80 6.27 12.28 -27.45
N VAL A 81 6.42 11.28 -26.59
CA VAL A 81 6.96 9.98 -26.98
C VAL A 81 5.82 8.98 -26.77
N ASP A 82 5.02 8.80 -27.83
CA ASP A 82 4.10 7.67 -27.96
C ASP A 82 4.91 6.46 -28.44
N ASP A 83 4.98 5.41 -27.63
CA ASP A 83 5.32 4.07 -28.12
C ASP A 83 4.39 3.05 -27.45
N GLU A 84 3.44 2.50 -28.22
CA GLU A 84 2.58 1.39 -27.79
C GLU A 84 3.26 0.06 -28.12
N MET A 85 3.58 -0.74 -27.10
CA MET A 85 4.29 -2.01 -27.23
C MET A 85 3.29 -3.19 -27.24
N ARG A 86 3.28 -4.00 -28.30
CA ARG A 86 2.58 -5.31 -28.33
C ARG A 86 3.54 -6.48 -28.48
N VAL A 87 3.38 -7.47 -27.60
CA VAL A 87 4.20 -8.69 -27.53
C VAL A 87 3.46 -9.86 -28.20
N ARG A 88 4.16 -10.62 -29.07
CA ARG A 88 3.73 -11.95 -29.53
C ARG A 88 4.85 -12.97 -29.28
N LEU A 89 4.48 -14.15 -28.79
CA LEU A 89 5.40 -15.25 -28.45
C LEU A 89 5.39 -16.34 -29.54
N VAL A 90 6.56 -16.88 -29.90
CA VAL A 90 6.71 -18.08 -30.74
C VAL A 90 7.77 -19.01 -30.11
N ARG A 91 7.53 -20.32 -30.09
CA ARG A 91 8.32 -21.35 -29.38
C ARG A 91 9.23 -22.14 -30.33
N GLY A 92 10.53 -22.22 -30.04
CA GLY A 92 11.51 -23.08 -30.74
C GLY A 92 11.83 -24.38 -29.99
N ARG A 93 12.08 -25.47 -30.72
CA ARG A 93 12.47 -26.81 -30.20
C ARG A 93 14.00 -26.92 -30.05
N GLY A 94 14.48 -27.62 -29.02
CA GLY A 94 15.90 -27.96 -28.80
C GLY A 94 16.23 -29.43 -29.07
N ASP A 95 17.52 -29.74 -29.19
CA ASP A 95 18.09 -31.10 -29.29
C ASP A 95 19.36 -31.24 -28.41
N GLU A 96 19.58 -32.43 -27.84
CA GLU A 96 20.46 -32.74 -26.71
C GLU A 96 21.93 -33.09 -27.06
N ARG A 97 22.86 -32.95 -26.09
CA ARG A 97 23.84 -34.00 -25.70
C ARG A 97 24.69 -33.68 -24.45
N GLN A 98 24.80 -34.70 -23.58
CA GLN A 98 25.58 -34.83 -22.34
C GLN A 98 27.11 -35.02 -22.53
N ARG A 99 27.91 -34.63 -21.53
CA ARG A 99 29.08 -35.39 -21.01
C ARG A 99 29.52 -34.91 -19.61
N ARG A 100 29.84 -35.88 -18.73
CA ARG A 100 30.35 -35.75 -17.34
C ARG A 100 31.88 -35.63 -17.29
N VAL A 101 32.39 -35.05 -16.20
CA VAL A 101 33.52 -35.40 -15.27
C VAL A 101 33.81 -34.06 -14.52
N GLY A 102 33.92 -33.89 -13.20
CA GLY A 102 34.24 -34.73 -12.06
C GLY A 102 35.39 -34.05 -11.29
N ASP A 103 35.09 -33.30 -10.22
CA ASP A 103 35.93 -33.15 -9.00
C ASP A 103 35.32 -32.13 -8.01
N VAL A 104 35.42 -32.46 -6.72
CA VAL A 104 34.79 -31.76 -5.59
C VAL A 104 35.76 -30.72 -5.00
N ALA A 105 35.34 -29.46 -4.94
CA ALA A 105 35.98 -28.37 -4.18
C ALA A 105 34.91 -27.33 -3.74
N PRO A 106 35.15 -26.55 -2.66
CA PRO A 106 34.16 -26.28 -1.59
C PRO A 106 33.15 -25.15 -1.88
N PRO A 107 32.05 -25.06 -1.12
CA PRO A 107 31.02 -24.05 -1.32
C PRO A 107 31.51 -22.68 -0.80
N ARG A 108 32.03 -21.83 -1.70
CA ARG A 108 32.36 -20.43 -1.40
C ARG A 108 31.37 -19.41 -2.00
N ALA A 109 30.25 -19.86 -2.54
CA ALA A 109 29.28 -18.99 -3.24
C ALA A 109 28.26 -18.26 -2.34
N VAL A 110 28.29 -18.43 -1.01
CA VAL A 110 27.27 -17.84 -0.10
C VAL A 110 27.70 -16.47 0.44
N ALA A 111 29.01 -16.20 0.56
CA ALA A 111 29.52 -14.93 1.11
C ALA A 111 29.49 -13.74 0.12
N ASP A 112 29.16 -13.97 -1.15
CA ASP A 112 29.23 -12.96 -2.23
C ASP A 112 27.90 -12.22 -2.48
N ARG A 113 26.76 -12.80 -2.09
CA ARG A 113 25.43 -12.23 -2.42
C ARG A 113 25.15 -10.88 -1.76
N PRO A 114 25.45 -10.67 -0.46
CA PRO A 114 25.19 -9.38 0.20
C PRO A 114 26.06 -8.28 -0.40
N ALA A 115 27.35 -8.58 -0.63
CA ALA A 115 28.29 -7.65 -1.24
C ALA A 115 27.89 -7.27 -2.67
N ARG A 116 27.45 -8.22 -3.50
CA ARG A 116 26.94 -7.93 -4.85
C ARG A 116 25.65 -7.13 -4.83
N ARG A 117 24.75 -7.40 -3.89
CA ARG A 117 23.50 -6.63 -3.71
C ARG A 117 23.79 -5.19 -3.29
N LEU A 118 24.74 -5.01 -2.38
CA LEU A 118 25.17 -3.69 -1.94
C LEU A 118 25.83 -2.90 -3.09
N LEU A 119 26.73 -3.54 -3.84
CA LEU A 119 27.34 -2.92 -5.03
C LEU A 119 26.28 -2.54 -6.07
N HIS A 120 25.30 -3.40 -6.31
CA HIS A 120 24.18 -3.09 -7.20
C HIS A 120 23.36 -1.90 -6.71
N LEU A 121 23.05 -1.81 -5.41
CA LEU A 121 22.33 -0.67 -4.84
C LEU A 121 23.11 0.64 -4.99
N LEU A 122 24.43 0.60 -4.82
CA LEU A 122 25.30 1.75 -5.05
C LEU A 122 25.33 2.17 -6.52
N ASP A 123 25.44 1.21 -7.44
CA ASP A 123 25.37 1.46 -8.89
C ASP A 123 24.02 2.09 -9.29
N GLU A 124 22.91 1.62 -8.70
CA GLU A 124 21.58 2.20 -8.93
C GLU A 124 21.43 3.60 -8.33
N ALA A 125 21.97 3.85 -7.14
CA ALA A 125 21.97 5.18 -6.52
C ALA A 125 22.74 6.20 -7.36
N GLU A 126 23.90 5.81 -7.94
CA GLU A 126 24.68 6.66 -8.83
C GLU A 126 23.91 6.98 -10.13
N LYS A 127 23.21 5.98 -10.72
CA LYS A 127 22.36 6.20 -11.89
C LYS A 127 21.20 7.15 -11.59
N ILE A 128 20.56 7.02 -10.42
CA ILE A 128 19.48 7.92 -9.99
C ILE A 128 20.01 9.35 -9.86
N ASP A 129 21.11 9.56 -9.14
CA ASP A 129 21.73 10.88 -8.94
C ASP A 129 22.12 11.52 -10.28
N GLN A 130 22.84 10.77 -11.13
CA GLN A 130 23.25 11.28 -12.43
C GLN A 130 22.06 11.68 -13.30
N PHE A 131 21.04 10.83 -13.37
CA PHE A 131 19.85 11.09 -14.18
C PHE A 131 19.08 12.31 -13.66
N LEU A 132 18.91 12.45 -12.35
CA LEU A 132 18.18 13.59 -11.78
C LEU A 132 18.96 14.90 -11.92
N ARG A 133 20.28 14.92 -11.73
CA ARG A 133 21.11 16.11 -11.98
C ARG A 133 21.04 16.60 -13.42
N GLN A 134 20.92 15.68 -14.39
CA GLN A 134 20.79 16.02 -15.80
C GLN A 134 19.41 16.62 -16.16
N ASN A 135 18.41 16.45 -15.28
CA ASN A 135 17.02 16.85 -15.52
C ASN A 135 16.50 17.80 -14.43
N ASP A 136 17.38 18.58 -13.81
CA ASP A 136 17.05 19.59 -12.77
C ASP A 136 16.25 19.02 -11.58
N GLY A 137 16.47 17.76 -11.23
CA GLY A 137 15.87 17.10 -10.08
C GLY A 137 16.55 17.45 -8.75
N PHE A 138 15.78 17.43 -7.66
CA PHE A 138 16.27 17.80 -6.33
C PHE A 138 16.87 16.65 -5.51
N LEU A 139 16.48 15.41 -5.79
CA LEU A 139 16.99 14.23 -5.08
C LEU A 139 18.41 13.93 -5.55
N CYS A 140 19.35 13.85 -4.60
CA CYS A 140 20.75 13.59 -4.88
C CYS A 140 21.29 12.32 -4.20
N GLY A 141 22.51 11.92 -4.56
CA GLY A 141 23.19 10.77 -3.98
C GLY A 141 23.37 10.88 -2.46
N GLU A 142 23.58 12.08 -1.92
CA GLU A 142 23.64 12.32 -0.48
C GLU A 142 22.32 12.03 0.23
N ASP A 143 21.17 12.37 -0.37
CA ASP A 143 19.85 12.05 0.18
C ASP A 143 19.63 10.54 0.24
N LEU A 144 20.01 9.82 -0.82
CA LEU A 144 19.89 8.36 -0.90
C LEU A 144 20.81 7.68 0.13
N ALA A 145 22.03 8.17 0.31
CA ALA A 145 22.99 7.63 1.26
C ALA A 145 22.60 7.91 2.73
N ALA A 146 21.88 9.01 2.98
CA ALA A 146 21.42 9.36 4.32
C ALA A 146 20.15 8.60 4.76
N PHE A 147 19.43 7.96 3.83
CA PHE A 147 18.20 7.24 4.13
C PHE A 147 18.46 5.91 4.85
N HIS A 148 17.67 5.65 5.88
CA HIS A 148 17.52 4.33 6.49
C HIS A 148 16.04 4.10 6.89
N PRO A 149 15.53 2.86 6.82
CA PRO A 149 14.25 2.52 7.43
C PRO A 149 14.32 2.73 8.95
N GLU A 150 13.22 3.19 9.55
CA GLU A 150 13.15 3.49 10.97
C GLU A 150 12.18 2.52 11.64
N TRP A 151 12.66 1.81 12.67
CA TRP A 151 11.78 1.08 13.58
C TRP A 151 11.04 2.07 14.46
N VAL A 152 9.72 1.93 14.48
CA VAL A 152 8.83 2.78 15.24
C VAL A 152 7.87 1.93 16.06
N ASP A 153 7.50 2.42 17.23
CA ASP A 153 6.47 1.78 18.04
C ASP A 153 5.09 2.06 17.44
N PRO A 154 4.26 1.02 17.21
CA PRO A 154 2.92 1.20 16.68
C PRO A 154 2.04 1.94 17.70
N ILE A 155 1.05 2.66 17.19
CA ILE A 155 0.05 3.36 17.98
C ILE A 155 -1.27 2.63 17.87
N GLY A 156 -2.13 2.72 18.89
CA GLY A 156 -3.39 1.99 18.86
C GLY A 156 -4.48 2.56 19.75
N VAL A 157 -5.69 2.07 19.52
CA VAL A 157 -6.86 2.36 20.35
C VAL A 157 -7.52 1.05 20.76
N ASN A 158 -7.97 0.97 22.01
CA ASN A 158 -8.84 -0.12 22.43
C ASN A 158 -10.26 0.12 21.91
N TYR A 159 -10.69 -0.74 21.01
CA TYR A 159 -12.03 -0.75 20.43
C TYR A 159 -12.75 -2.04 20.84
N ARG A 160 -13.61 -1.91 21.87
CA ARG A 160 -14.45 -3.00 22.41
C ARG A 160 -13.65 -4.26 22.81
N GLY A 161 -12.52 -4.06 23.47
CA GLY A 161 -11.66 -5.13 23.97
C GLY A 161 -10.65 -5.68 22.95
N TYR A 162 -10.63 -5.15 21.73
CA TYR A 162 -9.54 -5.35 20.77
C TYR A 162 -8.66 -4.11 20.72
N ASP A 163 -7.36 -4.28 20.53
CA ASP A 163 -6.47 -3.17 20.23
C ASP A 163 -6.23 -3.13 18.71
N VAL A 164 -6.62 -2.00 18.12
CA VAL A 164 -6.44 -1.71 16.69
C VAL A 164 -5.15 -0.92 16.56
N TRP A 165 -4.22 -1.41 15.74
CA TRP A 165 -2.88 -0.87 15.60
C TRP A 165 -2.63 -0.27 14.23
N GLU A 166 -1.90 0.83 14.22
CA GLU A 166 -1.44 1.54 13.03
C GLU A 166 0.00 2.03 13.24
N ILE A 167 0.67 2.36 12.13
CA ILE A 167 1.97 3.05 12.17
C ILE A 167 1.77 4.49 12.67
N PRO A 168 2.66 5.01 13.54
CA PRO A 168 2.57 6.39 14.02
C PRO A 168 2.69 7.43 12.90
N PRO A 169 2.39 8.70 13.18
CA PRO A 169 2.77 9.80 12.31
C PRO A 169 4.23 9.67 11.83
N ASN A 170 4.56 10.04 10.60
CA ASN A 170 3.79 10.82 9.62
C ASN A 170 2.68 10.06 8.84
N GLY A 171 2.42 8.79 9.17
CA GLY A 171 1.33 8.00 8.58
C GLY A 171 -0.07 8.49 8.98
N GLN A 172 -1.06 8.24 8.11
CA GLN A 172 -2.45 8.65 8.35
C GLN A 172 -3.29 7.67 9.16
N GLY A 173 -2.70 6.58 9.69
CA GLY A 173 -3.46 5.51 10.35
C GLY A 173 -4.18 6.01 11.60
N ILE A 174 -3.61 7.03 12.25
CA ILE A 174 -4.21 7.77 13.36
C ILE A 174 -5.62 8.30 13.05
N VAL A 175 -5.97 8.56 11.79
CA VAL A 175 -7.33 8.97 11.39
C VAL A 175 -8.34 7.85 11.64
N ALA A 176 -7.99 6.60 11.30
CA ALA A 176 -8.85 5.45 11.58
C ALA A 176 -9.00 5.25 13.09
N LEU A 177 -7.90 5.38 13.85
CA LEU A 177 -7.89 5.26 15.31
C LEU A 177 -8.74 6.35 15.98
N MET A 178 -8.62 7.61 15.58
CA MET A 178 -9.46 8.70 16.09
C MET A 178 -10.94 8.45 15.81
N ALA A 179 -11.29 8.03 14.60
CA ALA A 179 -12.67 7.75 14.24
C ALA A 179 -13.25 6.56 15.05
N LEU A 180 -12.48 5.48 15.23
CA LEU A 180 -12.86 4.36 16.10
C LEU A 180 -13.00 4.81 17.56
N ASN A 181 -12.10 5.69 18.04
CA ASN A 181 -12.16 6.24 19.40
C ASN A 181 -13.43 7.08 19.61
N ILE A 182 -13.85 7.85 18.60
CA ILE A 182 -15.14 8.54 18.60
C ILE A 182 -16.27 7.51 18.66
N LEU A 183 -16.25 6.50 17.79
CA LEU A 183 -17.35 5.53 17.65
C LEU A 183 -17.52 4.56 18.83
N LYS A 184 -16.47 4.32 19.62
CA LYS A 184 -16.52 3.35 20.73
C LYS A 184 -17.55 3.69 21.82
N GLY A 185 -17.99 4.96 21.89
CA GLY A 185 -19.03 5.40 22.82
C GLY A 185 -20.45 5.34 22.29
N PHE A 186 -20.67 4.80 21.08
CA PHE A 186 -21.99 4.49 20.54
C PHE A 186 -22.23 2.99 20.55
N GLU A 187 -23.49 2.58 20.62
CA GLU A 187 -23.90 1.20 20.40
C GLU A 187 -24.40 1.01 18.97
N PHE A 188 -24.09 -0.15 18.38
CA PHE A 188 -24.51 -0.54 17.03
C PHE A 188 -25.17 -1.91 17.08
N SER A 189 -26.44 -1.98 16.66
CA SER A 189 -27.19 -3.25 16.61
C SER A 189 -27.17 -3.90 15.23
N GLU A 190 -27.05 -3.10 14.18
CA GLU A 190 -27.16 -3.55 12.79
C GLU A 190 -26.12 -2.86 11.92
N GLN A 191 -25.44 -3.64 11.09
CA GLN A 191 -24.47 -3.12 10.12
C GLN A 191 -25.15 -2.18 9.12
N ALA A 192 -26.22 -2.65 8.49
CA ALA A 192 -26.90 -1.96 7.39
C ALA A 192 -28.03 -1.06 7.88
N SER A 193 -27.72 -0.11 8.77
CA SER A 193 -28.68 0.89 9.25
C SER A 193 -28.24 2.31 8.94
N VAL A 194 -29.21 3.22 8.76
CA VAL A 194 -28.91 4.63 8.49
C VAL A 194 -28.11 5.27 9.62
N GLU A 195 -28.38 4.87 10.87
CA GLU A 195 -27.73 5.46 12.04
C GLU A 195 -26.29 4.97 12.16
N THR A 196 -26.03 3.68 11.91
CA THR A 196 -24.67 3.13 11.83
C THR A 196 -23.84 3.87 10.79
N TYR A 197 -24.33 3.94 9.54
CA TYR A 197 -23.59 4.63 8.47
C TYR A 197 -23.43 6.12 8.74
N HIS A 198 -24.46 6.79 9.27
CA HIS A 198 -24.38 8.21 9.60
C HIS A 198 -23.27 8.46 10.62
N ARG A 199 -23.26 7.76 11.75
CA ARG A 199 -22.23 7.91 12.79
C ARG A 199 -20.83 7.60 12.25
N GLN A 200 -20.69 6.53 11.48
CA GLN A 200 -19.42 6.16 10.86
C GLN A 200 -18.88 7.29 9.96
N ILE A 201 -19.73 7.85 9.11
CA ILE A 201 -19.37 8.95 8.20
C ILE A 201 -19.01 10.21 8.99
N GLU A 202 -19.80 10.59 10.00
CA GLU A 202 -19.53 11.79 10.79
C GLU A 202 -18.24 11.67 11.61
N ALA A 203 -17.98 10.51 12.21
CA ALA A 203 -16.76 10.25 12.95
C ALA A 203 -15.52 10.33 12.05
N ILE A 204 -15.57 9.75 10.84
CA ILE A 204 -14.42 9.79 9.93
C ILE A 204 -14.18 11.20 9.38
N LYS A 205 -15.24 11.99 9.16
CA LYS A 205 -15.13 13.40 8.74
C LYS A 205 -14.40 14.24 9.78
N LEU A 206 -14.76 14.10 11.06
CA LEU A 206 -14.09 14.77 12.17
C LEU A 206 -12.63 14.35 12.28
N ALA A 207 -12.36 13.03 12.22
CA ALA A 207 -11.01 12.50 12.32
C ALA A 207 -10.12 12.92 11.12
N PHE A 208 -10.68 13.02 9.91
CA PHE A 208 -9.92 13.52 8.76
C PHE A 208 -9.59 15.00 8.87
N ALA A 209 -10.55 15.81 9.31
CA ALA A 209 -10.34 17.22 9.59
C ALA A 209 -9.15 17.40 10.56
N ASP A 210 -9.13 16.65 11.66
CA ASP A 210 -8.04 16.70 12.64
C ASP A 210 -6.73 16.15 12.04
N GLY A 211 -6.80 15.00 11.35
CA GLY A 211 -5.63 14.37 10.73
C GLY A 211 -4.93 15.27 9.70
N MET A 212 -5.68 15.92 8.81
CA MET A 212 -5.13 16.83 7.81
C MET A 212 -4.54 18.09 8.44
N HIS A 213 -5.09 18.54 9.57
CA HIS A 213 -4.62 19.72 10.28
C HIS A 213 -3.42 19.46 11.20
N MET A 214 -3.30 18.25 11.75
CA MET A 214 -2.38 17.96 12.85
C MET A 214 -1.21 17.04 12.47
N VAL A 215 -1.38 16.16 11.48
CA VAL A 215 -0.41 15.09 11.19
C VAL A 215 0.63 15.53 10.16
N THR A 216 1.90 15.33 10.50
CA THR A 216 3.06 15.50 9.61
C THR A 216 4.24 14.69 10.20
N GLU A 217 5.48 14.98 9.80
CA GLU A 217 6.68 14.48 10.46
C GLU A 217 6.62 14.69 11.99
N ARG A 218 6.94 13.65 12.78
CA ARG A 218 6.75 13.65 14.24
C ARG A 218 7.40 14.83 14.94
N LYS A 219 8.61 15.20 14.53
CA LYS A 219 9.36 16.32 15.14
C LYS A 219 8.74 17.69 14.85
N ASP A 220 7.88 17.78 13.84
CA ASP A 220 7.22 19.03 13.39
C ASP A 220 5.73 19.08 13.82
N MET A 221 5.22 18.05 14.49
CA MET A 221 3.85 18.02 14.99
C MET A 221 3.68 18.92 16.21
N ARG A 222 2.56 19.64 16.26
CA ARG A 222 2.20 20.51 17.40
C ARG A 222 1.48 19.77 18.53
N TYR A 223 0.87 18.63 18.21
CA TYR A 223 0.05 17.83 19.11
C TYR A 223 0.67 16.44 19.27
N THR A 224 0.54 15.84 20.46
CA THR A 224 1.04 14.49 20.69
C THR A 224 0.00 13.45 20.25
N VAL A 225 0.46 12.26 19.90
CA VAL A 225 -0.43 11.15 19.51
C VAL A 225 -1.37 10.79 20.65
N GLU A 226 -0.87 10.80 21.89
CA GLU A 226 -1.64 10.46 23.09
C GLU A 226 -2.79 11.44 23.30
N ALA A 227 -2.57 12.74 23.07
CA ALA A 227 -3.62 13.73 23.15
C ALA A 227 -4.71 13.50 22.09
N MET A 228 -4.29 13.24 20.84
CA MET A 228 -5.19 12.97 19.72
C MET A 228 -6.01 11.67 19.89
N LEU A 229 -5.47 10.67 20.61
CA LEU A 229 -6.12 9.39 20.84
C LEU A 229 -6.74 9.24 22.24
N SER A 230 -6.73 10.29 23.06
CA SER A 230 -7.30 10.26 24.41
C SER A 230 -8.82 10.04 24.39
N ASP A 231 -9.33 9.38 25.43
CA ASP A 231 -10.75 9.11 25.59
C ASP A 231 -11.57 10.40 25.73
N GLU A 232 -11.00 11.39 26.42
CA GLU A 232 -11.57 12.71 26.61
C GLU A 232 -11.75 13.43 25.28
N TYR A 233 -10.72 13.42 24.41
CA TYR A 233 -10.80 14.04 23.10
C TYR A 233 -11.79 13.30 22.20
N GLY A 234 -11.78 11.96 22.20
CA GLY A 234 -12.79 11.17 21.49
C GLY A 234 -14.22 11.49 21.94
N ALA A 235 -14.43 11.71 23.25
CA ALA A 235 -15.72 12.11 23.80
C ALA A 235 -16.12 13.56 23.42
N GLU A 236 -15.18 14.50 23.40
CA GLU A 236 -15.40 15.87 22.94
C GLU A 236 -15.86 15.89 21.47
N ARG A 237 -15.12 15.20 20.59
CA ARG A 237 -15.45 15.13 19.16
C ARG A 237 -16.78 14.43 18.92
N ARG A 238 -17.10 13.40 19.71
CA ARG A 238 -18.40 12.69 19.65
C ARG A 238 -19.59 13.61 19.86
N GLN A 239 -19.48 14.62 20.74
CA GLN A 239 -20.58 15.56 21.02
C GLN A 239 -20.96 16.41 19.80
N LEU A 240 -20.08 16.50 18.80
CA LEU A 240 -20.33 17.24 17.55
C LEU A 240 -21.19 16.45 16.56
N ILE A 241 -21.38 15.15 16.78
CA ILE A 241 -22.21 14.30 15.91
C ILE A 241 -23.68 14.48 16.32
N GLY A 242 -24.39 15.30 15.56
CA GLY A 242 -25.84 15.51 15.69
C GLY A 242 -26.65 14.58 14.78
N GLU A 243 -27.94 14.88 14.57
CA GLU A 243 -28.79 14.08 13.67
C GLU A 243 -28.56 14.38 12.17
N GLU A 244 -28.03 15.57 11.87
CA GLU A 244 -27.76 16.07 10.53
C GLU A 244 -26.25 16.06 10.20
N ALA A 245 -25.92 15.92 8.92
CA ALA A 245 -24.55 15.90 8.43
C ALA A 245 -23.85 17.25 8.65
N LEU A 246 -22.74 17.23 9.39
CA LEU A 246 -21.89 18.39 9.66
C LEU A 246 -21.05 18.79 8.45
N LEU A 247 -20.52 20.02 8.44
CA LEU A 247 -19.48 20.41 7.50
C LEU A 247 -18.12 20.30 8.21
N PRO A 248 -17.22 19.39 7.81
CA PRO A 248 -15.92 19.27 8.45
C PRO A 248 -15.01 20.42 7.99
N THR A 249 -14.20 20.96 8.90
CA THR A 249 -13.12 21.91 8.59
C THR A 249 -11.79 21.30 9.07
N PRO A 250 -10.64 21.31 8.35
CA PRO A 250 -10.36 21.67 6.95
C PRO A 250 -9.73 20.54 6.07
N GLY A 251 -9.86 20.70 4.74
CA GLY A 251 -9.05 20.04 3.69
C GLY A 251 -9.81 19.22 2.62
N THR A 252 -9.32 19.19 1.37
CA THR A 252 -9.77 18.27 0.31
C THR A 252 -8.65 17.27 -0.01
N PRO A 253 -8.85 15.95 0.18
CA PRO A 253 -7.84 14.94 -0.06
C PRO A 253 -7.57 14.68 -1.56
N PRO A 254 -6.30 14.64 -2.01
CA PRO A 254 -5.94 14.14 -3.35
C PRO A 254 -6.14 12.61 -3.50
N GLN A 255 -6.25 12.08 -4.71
CA GLN A 255 -6.41 10.63 -4.95
C GLN A 255 -5.07 9.91 -5.14
N GLY A 256 -4.97 8.62 -4.78
CA GLY A 256 -3.76 7.80 -4.93
C GLY A 256 -4.03 6.30 -5.11
N GLY A 257 -3.04 5.58 -5.64
CA GLY A 257 -3.08 4.12 -5.87
C GLY A 257 -1.97 3.41 -5.09
N THR A 258 -2.19 2.19 -4.58
CA THR A 258 -1.26 1.53 -3.64
C THR A 258 -1.36 0.00 -3.79
N VAL A 259 -0.34 -0.78 -3.34
CA VAL A 259 -0.38 -2.26 -3.20
C VAL A 259 -0.18 -2.68 -1.72
N TYR A 260 -1.05 -3.57 -1.20
CA TYR A 260 -1.13 -4.08 0.18
C TYR A 260 -0.96 -5.60 0.13
N LEU A 261 -0.35 -6.14 1.18
CA LEU A 261 -0.05 -7.56 1.31
C LEU A 261 -0.11 -7.96 2.78
N ALA A 262 -0.74 -9.10 3.04
CA ALA A 262 -0.78 -9.74 4.34
C ALA A 262 -0.19 -11.15 4.24
N THR A 263 0.63 -11.54 5.23
CA THR A 263 1.13 -12.90 5.38
C THR A 263 1.06 -13.36 6.83
N ALA A 264 0.90 -14.67 7.02
CA ALA A 264 0.91 -15.32 8.32
C ALA A 264 1.48 -16.74 8.18
N ASP A 265 2.11 -17.26 9.23
CA ASP A 265 2.66 -18.62 9.25
C ASP A 265 2.19 -19.44 10.46
N GLY A 266 2.54 -20.74 10.45
CA GLY A 266 2.20 -21.68 11.52
C GLY A 266 2.97 -21.47 12.83
N GLU A 267 4.05 -20.67 12.82
CA GLU A 267 4.81 -20.29 14.03
C GLU A 267 4.17 -19.11 14.76
N GLY A 268 3.19 -18.45 14.12
CA GLY A 268 2.46 -17.31 14.65
C GLY A 268 3.01 -15.95 14.22
N ASN A 269 3.98 -15.93 13.29
CA ASN A 269 4.43 -14.68 12.70
C ASN A 269 3.36 -14.16 11.74
N MET A 270 3.14 -12.85 11.75
CA MET A 270 2.16 -12.20 10.90
C MET A 270 2.66 -10.82 10.47
N VAL A 271 2.47 -10.47 9.20
CA VAL A 271 2.96 -9.21 8.62
C VAL A 271 1.83 -8.50 7.91
N SER A 272 1.69 -7.20 8.20
CA SER A 272 0.88 -6.25 7.47
C SER A 272 1.82 -5.33 6.69
N TYR A 273 1.88 -5.49 5.36
CA TYR A 273 2.84 -4.78 4.51
C TYR A 273 2.15 -3.99 3.40
N ILE A 274 2.69 -2.81 3.11
CA ILE A 274 2.09 -1.92 2.11
C ILE A 274 3.14 -0.98 1.51
N GLN A 275 3.11 -0.80 0.19
CA GLN A 275 4.02 0.09 -0.52
C GLN A 275 3.32 0.79 -1.70
N SER A 276 3.80 1.96 -2.10
CA SER A 276 3.22 2.72 -3.21
C SER A 276 4.09 3.86 -3.69
N ASN A 277 4.04 4.09 -5.01
CA ASN A 277 4.58 5.26 -5.69
C ASN A 277 3.72 6.53 -5.53
N TYR A 278 2.73 6.51 -4.64
CA TYR A 278 1.66 7.47 -4.42
C TYR A 278 0.57 7.49 -5.50
N GLN A 279 0.80 8.13 -6.66
CA GLN A 279 -0.20 8.20 -7.73
C GLN A 279 0.15 7.27 -8.89
N GLY A 280 -0.44 6.07 -8.92
CA GLY A 280 -0.23 5.13 -10.02
C GLY A 280 1.25 4.79 -10.22
N PHE A 281 1.79 5.11 -11.40
CA PHE A 281 3.22 4.92 -11.71
C PHE A 281 4.16 5.86 -10.93
N GLY A 282 3.63 6.86 -10.22
CA GLY A 282 4.40 7.84 -9.45
C GLY A 282 4.57 9.14 -10.22
N SER A 283 5.80 9.62 -10.31
CA SER A 283 6.11 10.89 -11.00
C SER A 283 6.07 10.79 -12.52
N GLY A 284 5.94 9.57 -13.06
CA GLY A 284 6.17 9.29 -14.49
C GLY A 284 7.65 9.24 -14.86
N VAL A 285 8.55 9.49 -13.90
CA VAL A 285 10.00 9.45 -14.10
C VAL A 285 10.51 8.04 -13.85
N VAL A 286 11.10 7.43 -14.87
CA VAL A 286 11.75 6.12 -14.78
C VAL A 286 13.23 6.29 -15.08
N VAL A 287 14.10 5.84 -14.18
CA VAL A 287 15.54 5.96 -14.37
C VAL A 287 15.97 5.07 -15.55
N PRO A 288 16.63 5.61 -16.59
CA PRO A 288 16.92 4.89 -17.82
C PRO A 288 17.76 3.63 -17.57
N GLY A 289 17.32 2.51 -18.15
CA GLY A 289 18.04 1.23 -18.08
C GLY A 289 17.94 0.50 -16.73
N THR A 290 17.16 1.00 -15.76
CA THR A 290 17.03 0.39 -14.42
C THR A 290 15.62 -0.15 -14.15
N GLY A 291 14.60 0.42 -14.80
CA GLY A 291 13.20 0.12 -14.52
C GLY A 291 12.69 0.70 -13.21
N ILE A 292 13.47 1.55 -12.54
CA ILE A 292 13.09 2.20 -11.27
C ILE A 292 12.16 3.39 -11.58
N ALA A 293 10.85 3.20 -11.37
CA ALA A 293 9.85 4.27 -11.44
C ALA A 293 9.82 5.04 -10.12
N LEU A 294 10.15 6.33 -10.16
CA LEU A 294 10.23 7.19 -8.98
C LEU A 294 8.83 7.58 -8.48
N GLN A 295 8.64 7.54 -7.16
CA GLN A 295 7.40 7.98 -6.52
C GLN A 295 7.18 9.50 -6.67
N ASN A 296 5.93 9.95 -6.60
CA ASN A 296 5.59 11.37 -6.49
C ASN A 296 5.01 11.77 -5.13
N ARG A 297 5.41 11.06 -4.07
CA ARG A 297 4.93 11.27 -2.69
C ARG A 297 5.04 12.72 -2.21
N GLY A 298 6.06 13.46 -2.66
CA GLY A 298 6.24 14.87 -2.33
C GLY A 298 5.05 15.77 -2.68
N HIS A 299 4.16 15.35 -3.57
CA HIS A 299 2.91 16.04 -3.89
C HIS A 299 1.98 16.22 -2.67
N ASN A 300 2.14 15.42 -1.61
CA ASN A 300 1.38 15.59 -0.37
C ASN A 300 1.79 16.80 0.47
N PHE A 301 2.95 17.41 0.22
CA PHE A 301 3.33 18.62 0.94
C PHE A 301 2.40 19.79 0.60
N SER A 302 2.09 20.59 1.61
CA SER A 302 1.50 21.90 1.41
C SER A 302 2.57 22.89 0.94
N LEU A 303 2.17 23.81 0.06
CA LEU A 303 2.99 24.98 -0.30
C LEU A 303 2.65 26.22 0.53
N ASP A 304 1.65 26.14 1.41
CA ASP A 304 1.41 27.13 2.44
C ASP A 304 2.45 26.97 3.57
N PRO A 305 3.36 27.95 3.78
CA PRO A 305 4.40 27.88 4.79
C PRO A 305 3.88 27.75 6.23
N GLU A 306 2.65 28.19 6.48
CA GLU A 306 2.03 28.14 7.82
C GLU A 306 1.40 26.78 8.13
N HIS A 307 1.22 25.92 7.11
CA HIS A 307 0.62 24.61 7.26
C HIS A 307 1.59 23.63 7.96
N VAL A 308 1.10 22.79 8.88
CA VAL A 308 1.96 21.81 9.59
C VAL A 308 2.72 20.89 8.63
N ASN A 309 2.08 20.54 7.52
CA ASN A 309 2.66 19.73 6.45
C ASN A 309 3.32 20.56 5.32
N ALA A 310 3.83 21.76 5.62
CA ALA A 310 4.61 22.56 4.66
C ALA A 310 5.86 21.80 4.18
N LEU A 311 6.22 21.99 2.91
CA LEU A 311 7.44 21.46 2.31
C LEU A 311 8.69 21.96 3.03
N ALA A 312 9.56 21.05 3.46
CA ALA A 312 10.85 21.37 4.05
C ALA A 312 11.92 20.33 3.68
N PRO A 313 13.21 20.71 3.57
CA PRO A 313 14.30 19.77 3.32
C PRO A 313 14.40 18.68 4.39
N GLY A 314 14.61 17.43 3.99
CA GLY A 314 14.78 16.29 4.91
C GLY A 314 13.55 15.96 5.77
N LYS A 315 12.38 16.53 5.47
CA LYS A 315 11.11 16.23 6.13
C LYS A 315 10.38 15.13 5.37
N ARG A 316 9.68 14.22 6.06
CA ARG A 316 8.74 13.30 5.44
C ARG A 316 7.32 13.88 5.50
N THR A 317 6.63 13.91 4.37
CA THR A 317 5.27 14.47 4.25
C THR A 317 4.22 13.58 4.91
N TYR A 318 3.03 14.11 5.21
CA TYR A 318 1.83 13.32 5.52
C TYR A 318 1.69 12.13 4.56
N HIS A 319 1.66 10.92 5.12
CA HIS A 319 1.77 9.70 4.35
C HIS A 319 0.46 8.93 4.34
N THR A 320 -0.03 8.60 3.14
CA THR A 320 -1.33 7.94 3.02
C THR A 320 -1.28 6.45 3.31
N ILE A 321 -0.12 5.82 3.15
CA ILE A 321 0.02 4.36 3.28
C ILE A 321 -0.11 3.95 4.74
N ILE A 322 -1.03 3.02 5.04
CA ILE A 322 -1.28 2.54 6.41
C ILE A 322 -1.47 1.01 6.44
N PRO A 323 -0.56 0.24 7.07
CA PRO A 323 -0.81 -1.17 7.39
C PRO A 323 -1.52 -1.29 8.74
N GLY A 324 -2.68 -1.93 8.76
CA GLY A 324 -3.45 -2.19 9.97
C GLY A 324 -3.08 -3.53 10.60
N PHE A 325 -3.18 -3.62 11.93
CA PHE A 325 -3.03 -4.88 12.66
C PHE A 325 -4.02 -4.94 13.82
N LEU A 326 -4.54 -6.13 14.12
CA LEU A 326 -5.51 -6.34 15.20
C LEU A 326 -4.94 -7.28 16.26
N THR A 327 -5.16 -6.95 17.53
CA THR A 327 -4.85 -7.83 18.67
C THR A 327 -6.01 -7.85 19.66
N LYS A 328 -6.05 -8.86 20.52
CA LYS A 328 -7.03 -8.96 21.62
C LYS A 328 -6.33 -9.41 22.89
N GLY A 329 -6.20 -8.50 23.85
CA GLY A 329 -5.38 -8.76 25.05
C GLY A 329 -3.91 -8.91 24.64
N LYS A 330 -3.31 -10.09 24.88
CA LYS A 330 -1.92 -10.38 24.48
C LYS A 330 -1.82 -11.21 23.20
N GLU A 331 -2.95 -11.54 22.59
CA GLU A 331 -3.00 -12.42 21.42
C GLU A 331 -3.08 -11.62 20.14
N ALA A 332 -2.24 -11.98 19.18
CA ALA A 332 -2.30 -11.42 17.83
C ALA A 332 -3.50 -12.01 17.08
N VAL A 333 -4.41 -11.14 16.61
CA VAL A 333 -5.56 -11.53 15.80
C VAL A 333 -5.16 -11.53 14.32
N GLY A 334 -4.48 -10.49 13.85
CA GLY A 334 -3.78 -10.56 12.57
C GLY A 334 -3.78 -9.26 11.74
N PRO A 335 -3.21 -9.32 10.53
CA PRO A 335 -3.03 -8.18 9.65
C PRO A 335 -4.28 -7.88 8.82
N PHE A 336 -4.50 -6.59 8.56
CA PHE A 336 -5.49 -6.11 7.60
C PHE A 336 -5.04 -4.82 6.93
N GLY A 337 -5.61 -4.56 5.76
CA GLY A 337 -5.44 -3.27 5.11
C GLY A 337 -6.46 -3.09 4.00
N VAL A 338 -6.86 -1.84 3.75
CA VAL A 338 -7.75 -1.50 2.63
C VAL A 338 -7.11 -0.38 1.83
N MET A 339 -6.50 -0.72 0.71
CA MET A 339 -5.85 0.14 -0.28
C MET A 339 -6.69 1.35 -0.70
N GLY A 340 -6.05 2.43 -1.18
CA GLY A 340 -6.75 3.49 -1.95
C GLY A 340 -6.53 4.93 -1.48
N GLY A 341 -5.31 5.32 -1.12
CA GLY A 341 -5.04 6.69 -0.70
C GLY A 341 -5.86 7.06 0.54
N PHE A 342 -6.68 8.11 0.45
CA PHE A 342 -7.55 8.55 1.55
C PHE A 342 -8.80 7.68 1.76
N MET A 343 -9.02 6.68 0.92
CA MET A 343 -9.94 5.59 1.26
C MET A 343 -9.40 4.73 2.41
N GLN A 344 -8.07 4.67 2.61
CA GLN A 344 -7.48 3.71 3.55
C GLN A 344 -8.03 3.84 4.98
N PRO A 345 -8.02 5.01 5.66
CA PRO A 345 -8.60 5.11 7.00
C PRO A 345 -10.09 4.75 7.07
N GLN A 346 -10.84 5.06 6.00
CA GLN A 346 -12.27 4.78 5.90
C GLN A 346 -12.53 3.29 5.74
N GLY A 347 -11.72 2.64 4.91
CA GLY A 347 -11.73 1.20 4.72
C GLY A 347 -11.31 0.46 5.99
N HIS A 348 -10.26 0.92 6.67
CA HIS A 348 -9.80 0.38 7.96
C HIS A 348 -10.91 0.44 9.01
N LEU A 349 -11.56 1.60 9.16
CA LEU A 349 -12.73 1.75 10.03
C LEU A 349 -13.85 0.78 9.65
N GLN A 350 -14.19 0.68 8.37
CA GLN A 350 -15.27 -0.21 7.89
C GLN A 350 -14.96 -1.68 8.16
N VAL A 351 -13.75 -2.17 7.87
CA VAL A 351 -13.40 -3.60 8.09
C VAL A 351 -13.26 -3.95 9.57
N VAL A 352 -12.75 -3.02 10.39
CA VAL A 352 -12.66 -3.19 11.85
C VAL A 352 -14.06 -3.31 12.44
N MET A 353 -14.98 -2.40 12.08
CA MET A 353 -16.36 -2.48 12.58
C MET A 353 -17.11 -3.71 12.05
N ASN A 354 -16.94 -4.04 10.77
CA ASN A 354 -17.48 -5.27 10.17
C ASN A 354 -17.05 -6.51 10.95
N THR A 355 -15.79 -6.55 11.39
CA THR A 355 -15.25 -7.68 12.15
C THR A 355 -15.70 -7.68 13.60
N ILE A 356 -15.59 -6.54 14.30
CA ILE A 356 -15.75 -6.46 15.76
C ILE A 356 -17.21 -6.23 16.16
N ASP A 357 -17.90 -5.25 15.56
CA ASP A 357 -19.28 -4.93 15.90
C ASP A 357 -20.27 -5.92 15.28
N PHE A 358 -20.00 -6.34 14.04
CA PHE A 358 -20.96 -7.11 13.24
C PHE A 358 -20.57 -8.58 13.03
N GLY A 359 -19.42 -9.01 13.56
CA GLY A 359 -19.01 -10.42 13.57
C GLY A 359 -18.82 -11.04 12.18
N LEU A 360 -18.57 -10.22 11.16
CA LEU A 360 -18.34 -10.72 9.80
C LEU A 360 -17.00 -11.44 9.71
N ASN A 361 -16.98 -12.54 8.96
CA ASN A 361 -15.74 -13.23 8.61
C ASN A 361 -14.87 -12.36 7.66
N PRO A 362 -13.57 -12.65 7.47
CA PRO A 362 -12.66 -11.86 6.63
C PRO A 362 -13.23 -11.52 5.24
N GLN A 363 -13.79 -12.52 4.55
CA GLN A 363 -14.32 -12.33 3.20
C GLN A 363 -15.58 -11.47 3.22
N ALA A 364 -16.53 -11.77 4.12
CA ALA A 364 -17.76 -10.97 4.25
C ALA A 364 -17.48 -9.51 4.65
N ALA A 365 -16.45 -9.27 5.46
CA ALA A 365 -16.03 -7.92 5.83
C ALA A 365 -15.48 -7.13 4.61
N LEU A 366 -14.83 -7.81 3.66
CA LEU A 366 -14.34 -7.23 2.41
C LEU A 366 -15.43 -7.09 1.34
N ASP A 367 -16.36 -8.05 1.28
CA ASP A 367 -17.47 -8.08 0.32
C ASP A 367 -18.51 -6.98 0.60
N ALA A 368 -18.62 -6.56 1.86
CA ALA A 368 -19.59 -5.55 2.29
C ALA A 368 -19.52 -4.28 1.41
N PRO A 369 -20.67 -3.69 1.01
CA PRO A 369 -20.70 -2.44 0.26
C PRO A 369 -20.06 -1.29 1.04
N ARG A 370 -19.16 -0.57 0.38
CA ARG A 370 -18.37 0.51 0.97
C ARG A 370 -18.95 1.87 0.66
N TRP A 371 -18.61 2.80 1.54
CA TRP A 371 -18.80 4.23 1.36
C TRP A 371 -17.45 4.94 1.54
N GLN A 372 -17.34 6.15 0.98
CA GLN A 372 -16.20 7.03 1.24
C GLN A 372 -16.65 8.49 1.24
N TRP A 373 -16.30 9.22 2.29
CA TRP A 373 -16.33 10.66 2.30
C TRP A 373 -15.18 11.20 1.44
N THR A 374 -15.46 12.28 0.69
CA THR A 374 -14.47 12.92 -0.19
C THR A 374 -14.19 14.34 0.24
N ARG A 375 -15.22 15.18 0.33
CA ARG A 375 -15.12 16.58 0.73
C ARG A 375 -16.46 17.04 1.26
N ASP A 376 -16.46 18.11 2.05
CA ASP A 376 -17.68 18.77 2.51
C ASP A 376 -18.69 17.75 3.09
N LYS A 377 -19.89 17.68 2.51
CA LYS A 377 -20.93 16.68 2.81
C LYS A 377 -21.01 15.55 1.76
N VAL A 378 -20.08 15.50 0.81
CA VAL A 378 -20.10 14.54 -0.31
C VAL A 378 -19.60 13.17 0.13
N VAL A 379 -20.47 12.18 -0.02
CA VAL A 379 -20.18 10.77 0.30
C VAL A 379 -20.43 9.94 -0.95
N LEU A 380 -19.40 9.29 -1.45
CA LEU A 380 -19.54 8.31 -2.51
C LEU A 380 -19.97 6.97 -1.93
N VAL A 381 -20.85 6.28 -2.63
CA VAL A 381 -21.26 4.90 -2.29
C VAL A 381 -21.11 3.99 -3.50
N GLU A 382 -20.88 2.71 -3.23
CA GLU A 382 -20.76 1.70 -4.27
C GLU A 382 -22.07 1.40 -5.03
N PRO A 383 -21.98 0.81 -6.24
CA PRO A 383 -23.15 0.35 -6.99
C PRO A 383 -24.06 -0.61 -6.20
N GLY A 384 -23.50 -1.40 -5.29
CA GLY A 384 -24.24 -2.37 -4.45
C GLY A 384 -24.81 -1.79 -3.15
N PHE A 385 -24.57 -0.51 -2.84
CA PHE A 385 -25.05 0.08 -1.58
C PHE A 385 -26.59 0.13 -1.54
N PRO A 386 -27.28 -0.15 -0.42
CA PRO A 386 -28.76 -0.17 -0.42
C PRO A 386 -29.38 1.20 -0.68
N ASP A 387 -30.29 1.29 -1.66
CA ASP A 387 -30.90 2.56 -2.09
C ASP A 387 -31.68 3.27 -0.98
N HIS A 388 -32.43 2.51 -0.17
CA HIS A 388 -33.21 3.07 0.92
C HIS A 388 -32.31 3.74 1.98
N LEU A 389 -31.10 3.20 2.21
CA LEU A 389 -30.11 3.79 3.12
C LEU A 389 -29.44 5.01 2.51
N ALA A 390 -29.08 4.97 1.23
CA ALA A 390 -28.53 6.13 0.52
C ALA A 390 -29.50 7.33 0.58
N GLN A 391 -30.80 7.08 0.34
CA GLN A 391 -31.84 8.11 0.45
C GLN A 391 -32.04 8.59 1.89
N ALA A 392 -31.95 7.70 2.88
CA ALA A 392 -32.07 8.06 4.29
C ALA A 392 -30.88 8.92 4.77
N LEU A 393 -29.67 8.61 4.32
CA LEU A 393 -28.48 9.44 4.55
C LEU A 393 -28.64 10.80 3.87
N ALA A 394 -29.18 10.85 2.65
CA ALA A 394 -29.46 12.11 1.97
C ALA A 394 -30.46 12.99 2.73
N ARG A 395 -31.49 12.40 3.34
CA ARG A 395 -32.44 13.12 4.23
C ARG A 395 -31.77 13.66 5.50
N LYS A 396 -30.69 13.03 5.98
CA LYS A 396 -29.84 13.56 7.05
C LYS A 396 -28.86 14.64 6.55
N GLY A 397 -28.90 15.06 5.28
CA GLY A 397 -28.07 16.14 4.73
C GLY A 397 -26.77 15.70 4.07
N HIS A 398 -26.52 14.39 3.95
CA HIS A 398 -25.38 13.88 3.19
C HIS A 398 -25.60 14.06 1.68
N GLN A 399 -24.60 14.55 0.95
CA GLN A 399 -24.62 14.60 -0.51
C GLN A 399 -24.15 13.25 -1.06
N VAL A 400 -25.03 12.25 -0.99
CA VAL A 400 -24.72 10.89 -1.42
C VAL A 400 -24.64 10.80 -2.94
N GLN A 401 -23.52 10.30 -3.46
CA GLN A 401 -23.31 10.07 -4.89
C GLN A 401 -22.99 8.60 -5.13
N ARG A 402 -23.80 7.94 -5.94
CA ARG A 402 -23.53 6.57 -6.35
C ARG A 402 -22.53 6.55 -7.49
N THR A 403 -21.49 5.75 -7.32
CA THR A 403 -20.48 5.51 -8.35
C THR A 403 -20.95 4.39 -9.29
N LEU A 404 -20.45 4.40 -10.54
CA LEU A 404 -20.71 3.33 -11.50
C LEU A 404 -19.71 2.17 -11.40
N GLN A 405 -18.58 2.41 -10.74
CA GLN A 405 -17.49 1.44 -10.61
C GLN A 405 -17.00 1.40 -9.16
N SER A 406 -16.74 0.20 -8.68
CA SER A 406 -16.27 -0.08 -7.32
C SER A 406 -14.76 0.12 -7.12
N GLY A 407 -13.98 0.28 -8.20
CA GLY A 407 -12.52 0.31 -8.12
C GLY A 407 -11.93 1.45 -7.26
N SER A 408 -12.69 2.53 -7.07
CA SER A 408 -12.28 3.66 -6.21
C SER A 408 -12.54 3.43 -4.71
N PHE A 409 -13.19 2.34 -4.31
CA PHE A 409 -13.49 2.01 -2.90
C PHE A 409 -12.44 1.12 -2.26
N GLY A 410 -11.25 1.14 -2.84
CA GLY A 410 -10.11 0.42 -2.30
C GLY A 410 -10.14 -1.07 -2.57
N ARG A 411 -9.09 -1.72 -2.07
CA ARG A 411 -8.85 -3.15 -2.21
C ARG A 411 -8.35 -3.67 -0.87
N GLY A 412 -8.94 -4.70 -0.30
CA GLY A 412 -8.50 -5.17 1.02
C GLY A 412 -8.06 -6.62 1.04
N GLU A 413 -7.09 -6.90 1.91
CA GLU A 413 -6.68 -8.26 2.26
C GLU A 413 -6.74 -8.38 3.79
N ILE A 414 -7.19 -9.53 4.28
CA ILE A 414 -7.37 -9.78 5.71
C ILE A 414 -6.91 -11.20 6.02
N ILE A 415 -6.13 -11.38 7.10
CA ILE A 415 -5.84 -12.68 7.69
C ILE A 415 -6.12 -12.62 9.19
N TRP A 416 -7.08 -13.40 9.67
CA TRP A 416 -7.36 -13.59 11.09
C TRP A 416 -6.88 -14.95 11.58
N ARG A 417 -6.27 -14.96 12.76
CA ARG A 417 -5.85 -16.14 13.50
C ARG A 417 -6.81 -16.38 14.66
N ASP A 418 -7.41 -17.56 14.69
CA ASP A 418 -8.17 -18.00 15.85
C ASP A 418 -7.22 -18.30 17.01
N SER A 419 -7.36 -17.57 18.13
CA SER A 419 -6.40 -17.68 19.25
C SER A 419 -6.48 -19.01 20.01
N LYS A 420 -7.55 -19.80 19.84
CA LYS A 420 -7.71 -21.08 20.55
C LYS A 420 -7.14 -22.23 19.75
N THR A 421 -7.32 -22.21 18.43
CA THR A 421 -6.97 -23.31 17.52
C THR A 421 -5.73 -23.02 16.70
N GLY A 422 -5.34 -21.75 16.56
CA GLY A 422 -4.25 -21.30 15.69
C GLY A 422 -4.62 -21.28 14.20
N VAL A 423 -5.86 -21.62 13.84
CA VAL A 423 -6.32 -21.66 12.44
C VAL A 423 -6.30 -20.26 11.84
N LEU A 424 -5.77 -20.14 10.62
CA LEU A 424 -5.77 -18.93 9.82
C LEU A 424 -6.99 -18.91 8.90
N VAL A 425 -7.74 -17.80 8.94
CA VAL A 425 -8.89 -17.53 8.08
C VAL A 425 -8.62 -16.24 7.35
N ALA A 426 -8.67 -16.25 6.02
CA ALA A 426 -8.28 -15.10 5.21
C ALA A 426 -9.34 -14.76 4.16
N GLY A 427 -9.38 -13.50 3.75
CA GLY A 427 -10.23 -12.97 2.70
C GLY A 427 -9.44 -12.08 1.75
N THR A 428 -9.82 -12.09 0.47
CA THR A 428 -9.20 -11.29 -0.59
C THR A 428 -10.21 -10.40 -1.28
N GLU A 429 -9.76 -9.29 -1.85
CA GLU A 429 -10.63 -8.28 -2.43
C GLU A 429 -11.40 -8.80 -3.66
N PRO A 430 -12.74 -8.84 -3.64
CA PRO A 430 -13.53 -9.26 -4.80
C PRO A 430 -13.54 -8.25 -5.97
N ARG A 431 -13.19 -6.97 -5.73
CA ARG A 431 -13.23 -5.89 -6.74
C ARG A 431 -12.02 -5.88 -7.69
N THR A 432 -11.06 -6.78 -7.52
CA THR A 432 -9.81 -6.83 -8.29
C THR A 432 -9.33 -8.28 -8.41
N ASP A 433 -8.38 -8.53 -9.31
CA ASP A 433 -7.59 -9.75 -9.25
C ASP A 433 -6.78 -9.75 -7.94
N GLY A 434 -6.88 -10.83 -7.17
CA GLY A 434 -6.26 -11.03 -5.87
C GLY A 434 -6.31 -12.51 -5.50
N GLN A 435 -5.52 -12.94 -4.51
CA GLN A 435 -5.50 -14.33 -4.09
C GLN A 435 -5.14 -14.49 -2.62
N VAL A 436 -5.94 -15.32 -1.93
CA VAL A 436 -5.53 -16.01 -0.71
C VAL A 436 -5.01 -17.39 -1.10
N ALA A 437 -3.80 -17.71 -0.67
CA ALA A 437 -3.17 -19.01 -0.90
C ALA A 437 -2.70 -19.60 0.43
N ALA A 438 -2.96 -20.90 0.62
CA ALA A 438 -2.47 -21.67 1.77
C ALA A 438 -1.27 -22.53 1.35
N TRP A 439 -0.40 -22.84 2.30
CA TRP A 439 0.79 -23.66 2.13
C TRP A 439 0.81 -24.84 3.10
#